data_AF-A0A550HIG1-F1
#
_entry.id   AF-A0A550HIG1-F1
#
_cell.length_a   1.000
_cell.length_b   1.000
_cell.length_c   1.000
_cell.angle_alpha   90.00
_cell.angle_beta   90.00
_cell.angle_gamma   90.00
#
_symmetry.space_group_name_H-M   'P 1'
#
loop_
_entity.id
_entity.type
_entity.pdbx_description
1 polymer ?
#
loop_
_entity_poly.entity_id
_entity_poly.type
_entity_poly.pdbx_seq_one_letter_code
_entity_poly.pdbx_strand_id
1 'polypeptide(L)'
;MADRIRLDAVELKVTMSPGQARRVGIWDAAAGNGVMRKLWFCEQAGASSAALPLLDAGVILRLRETGDRSADTTARVRPCRRSLLSGYLHASGHEAESAHVDVEADWSADRRVMAVSMTESHPPGSVRRVLSTGGPPDSLFTAAQRRFLTACADRATPFGSLTAFGPVHARWWPELMWSRMPLSVERWVATASSGARLDVVELSRRVDRQGAEIAQLALESGLHRCGVDPADCDQIPKTRRFLELFTAQP
;
A
#
# COMPACT_ATOMS: atom_id res chain seq x y z
N MET A 1 7.57 24.10 -23.73
CA MET A 1 7.07 24.10 -22.34
C MET A 1 7.22 22.69 -21.81
N ALA A 2 8.08 22.46 -20.81
CA ALA A 2 8.20 21.14 -20.20
C ALA A 2 6.88 20.82 -19.50
N ASP A 3 6.17 19.84 -20.01
CA ASP A 3 4.89 19.40 -19.48
C ASP A 3 5.08 18.95 -18.03
N ARG A 4 4.57 19.76 -17.09
CA ARG A 4 4.89 19.63 -15.66
C ARG A 4 3.98 18.54 -15.09
N ILE A 5 4.44 17.30 -15.21
CA ILE A 5 3.82 16.10 -14.65
C ILE A 5 3.35 16.37 -13.21
N ARG A 6 2.06 16.15 -12.95
CA ARG A 6 1.50 16.12 -11.59
C ARG A 6 2.18 15.01 -10.79
N LEU A 7 2.89 15.40 -9.73
CA LEU A 7 3.43 14.52 -8.70
C LEU A 7 2.99 15.11 -7.37
N ASP A 8 2.04 14.47 -6.73
CA ASP A 8 1.38 14.97 -5.53
C ASP A 8 2.31 14.88 -4.31
N ALA A 9 3.09 13.80 -4.20
CA ALA A 9 4.08 13.64 -3.13
C ALA A 9 5.20 12.66 -3.50
N VAL A 10 6.29 12.69 -2.71
CA VAL A 10 7.20 11.57 -2.56
C VAL A 10 6.89 10.88 -1.24
N GLU A 11 6.60 9.58 -1.26
CA GLU A 11 6.44 8.78 -0.06
C GLU A 11 7.71 7.94 0.18
N LEU A 12 8.42 8.30 1.26
CA LEU A 12 9.58 7.57 1.75
C LEU A 12 9.10 6.38 2.57
N LYS A 13 9.66 5.19 2.37
CA LYS A 13 9.23 3.94 3.03
C LYS A 13 10.41 3.08 3.49
N VAL A 14 10.31 2.59 4.72
CA VAL A 14 11.21 1.57 5.27
C VAL A 14 10.36 0.47 5.90
N THR A 15 10.54 -0.78 5.45
CA THR A 15 9.89 -1.95 6.05
C THR A 15 10.91 -2.73 6.88
N MET A 16 10.54 -3.11 8.10
CA MET A 16 11.42 -3.77 9.04
C MET A 16 10.69 -4.80 9.90
N SER A 17 11.45 -5.68 10.55
CA SER A 17 10.92 -6.61 11.54
C SER A 17 10.49 -5.88 12.83
N PRO A 18 9.61 -6.49 13.65
CA PRO A 18 9.24 -5.94 14.96
C PRO A 18 10.43 -5.76 15.92
N GLY A 19 11.49 -6.56 15.75
CA GLY A 19 12.73 -6.46 16.53
C GLY A 19 13.55 -5.22 16.15
N GLN A 20 13.69 -4.93 14.85
CA GLN A 20 14.29 -3.68 14.37
C GLN A 20 13.47 -2.47 14.81
N ALA A 21 12.14 -2.52 14.68
CA ALA A 21 11.26 -1.44 15.15
C ALA A 21 11.38 -1.17 16.66
N ARG A 22 11.58 -2.22 17.47
CA ARG A 22 11.89 -2.10 18.90
C ARG A 22 13.23 -1.41 19.11
N ARG A 23 14.27 -1.84 18.40
CA ARG A 23 15.63 -1.28 18.51
C ARG A 23 15.66 0.22 18.23
N VAL A 24 14.87 0.69 17.26
CA VAL A 24 14.78 2.12 16.94
C VAL A 24 13.73 2.87 17.76
N GLY A 25 13.12 2.26 18.78
CA GLY A 25 12.23 2.92 19.73
C GLY A 25 10.84 3.26 19.19
N ILE A 26 10.40 2.64 18.08
CA ILE A 26 9.05 2.88 17.52
C ILE A 26 7.96 2.51 18.52
N TRP A 27 8.14 1.41 19.25
CA TRP A 27 7.13 0.93 20.20
C TRP A 27 6.99 1.82 21.43
N ASP A 28 8.08 2.48 21.84
CA ASP A 28 8.04 3.45 22.93
C ASP A 28 7.30 4.72 22.49
N ALA A 29 7.51 5.15 21.24
CA ALA A 29 6.78 6.26 20.64
C ALA A 29 5.31 5.93 20.32
N ALA A 30 4.98 4.65 20.09
CA ALA A 30 3.65 4.16 19.73
C ALA A 30 2.73 3.91 20.95
N ALA A 31 2.90 4.66 22.05
CA ALA A 31 2.15 4.48 23.29
C ALA A 31 0.63 4.75 23.18
N GLY A 32 0.16 5.33 22.06
CA GLY A 32 -1.25 5.63 21.82
C GLY A 32 -2.05 4.55 21.07
N ASN A 33 -3.38 4.71 21.08
CA ASN A 33 -4.32 3.84 20.37
C ASN A 33 -4.22 4.05 18.85
N GLY A 34 -3.34 3.29 18.21
CA GLY A 34 -3.28 3.22 16.75
C GLY A 34 -4.60 2.76 16.15
N VAL A 35 -4.88 3.23 14.94
CA VAL A 35 -6.10 2.91 14.21
C VAL A 35 -6.03 1.47 13.69
N MET A 36 -6.98 0.65 14.12
CA MET A 36 -7.10 -0.73 13.65
C MET A 36 -7.69 -0.79 12.24
N ARG A 37 -7.05 -1.59 11.39
CA ARG A 37 -7.45 -1.84 10.00
C ARG A 37 -7.41 -3.33 9.70
N LYS A 38 -8.30 -3.78 8.82
CA LYS A 38 -8.22 -5.07 8.14
C LYS A 38 -8.06 -4.81 6.67
N LEU A 39 -7.13 -5.51 6.03
CA LEU A 39 -6.86 -5.36 4.61
C LEU A 39 -6.93 -6.72 3.91
N TRP A 40 -7.43 -6.71 2.69
CA TRP A 40 -7.37 -7.86 1.79
C TRP A 40 -6.75 -7.40 0.47
N PHE A 41 -5.93 -8.26 -0.12
CA PHE A 41 -5.39 -8.04 -1.45
C PHE A 41 -6.17 -8.87 -2.47
N CYS A 42 -6.60 -8.25 -3.56
CA CYS A 42 -7.26 -8.98 -4.64
C CYS A 42 -6.23 -9.34 -5.71
N GLU A 43 -6.14 -10.62 -6.03
CA GLU A 43 -5.21 -11.16 -7.03
C GLU A 43 -5.93 -12.16 -7.93
N GLN A 44 -5.43 -12.32 -9.16
CA GLN A 44 -5.84 -13.35 -10.09
C GLN A 44 -5.12 -14.66 -9.75
N ALA A 45 -5.59 -15.34 -8.71
CA ALA A 45 -5.09 -16.67 -8.40
C ALA A 45 -5.97 -17.76 -9.05
N GLY A 46 -5.33 -18.66 -9.79
CA GLY A 46 -5.88 -20.01 -10.00
C GLY A 46 -5.59 -20.87 -8.78
N ALA A 47 -6.44 -21.87 -8.50
CA ALA A 47 -6.46 -22.67 -7.27
C ALA A 47 -5.14 -23.39 -6.86
N SER A 48 -4.05 -23.27 -7.63
CA SER A 48 -2.78 -23.98 -7.42
C SER A 48 -1.52 -23.18 -7.80
N SER A 49 -1.63 -21.88 -8.14
CA SER A 49 -0.48 -21.12 -8.63
C SER A 49 0.13 -20.20 -7.56
N ALA A 50 1.44 -20.29 -7.37
CA ALA A 50 2.23 -19.29 -6.63
C ALA A 50 2.46 -17.99 -7.44
N ALA A 51 2.01 -17.94 -8.69
CA ALA A 51 2.10 -16.73 -9.51
C ALA A 51 1.20 -15.62 -8.94
N LEU A 52 1.64 -14.38 -9.09
CA LEU A 52 0.90 -13.18 -8.68
C LEU A 52 0.71 -12.27 -9.91
N PRO A 53 -0.13 -12.66 -10.90
CA PRO A 53 -0.14 -12.03 -12.22
C PRO A 53 -0.45 -10.53 -12.20
N LEU A 54 -1.33 -10.06 -11.32
CA LEU A 54 -1.60 -8.63 -11.17
C LEU A 54 -0.42 -7.93 -10.53
N LEU A 55 0.10 -8.45 -9.42
CA LEU A 55 1.24 -7.85 -8.75
C LEU A 55 2.49 -7.80 -9.66
N ASP A 56 2.76 -8.86 -10.42
CA ASP A 56 3.86 -8.94 -11.37
C ASP A 56 3.68 -7.97 -12.54
N ALA A 57 2.42 -7.70 -12.94
CA ALA A 57 2.07 -6.63 -13.88
C ALA A 57 2.02 -5.23 -13.24
N GLY A 58 2.38 -5.10 -11.96
CA GLY A 58 2.38 -3.84 -11.22
C GLY A 58 0.99 -3.37 -10.76
N VAL A 59 -0.06 -4.17 -10.90
CA VAL A 59 -1.41 -3.86 -10.44
C VAL A 59 -1.61 -4.36 -9.02
N ILE A 60 -2.03 -3.48 -8.13
CA ILE A 60 -2.35 -3.80 -6.73
C ILE A 60 -3.80 -3.40 -6.48
N LEU A 61 -4.61 -4.38 -6.13
CA LEU A 61 -6.00 -4.19 -5.74
C LEU A 61 -6.15 -4.51 -4.25
N ARG A 62 -6.77 -3.61 -3.50
CA ARG A 62 -6.87 -3.75 -2.05
C ARG A 62 -8.26 -3.36 -1.56
N LEU A 63 -8.79 -4.16 -0.64
CA LEU A 63 -9.97 -3.84 0.16
C LEU A 63 -9.49 -3.47 1.56
N ARG A 64 -10.11 -2.47 2.20
CA ARG A 64 -9.77 -2.06 3.55
C ARG A 64 -11.02 -1.79 4.37
N GLU A 65 -10.98 -2.22 5.63
CA GLU A 65 -11.90 -1.80 6.67
C GLU A 65 -11.14 -1.12 7.79
N THR A 66 -11.69 -0.02 8.32
CA THR A 66 -11.14 0.72 9.46
C THR A 66 -12.12 0.68 10.63
N GLY A 67 -12.05 -0.40 11.43
CA GLY A 67 -13.09 -0.70 12.42
C GLY A 67 -14.48 -0.75 11.78
N ASP A 68 -15.49 -0.28 12.51
CA ASP A 68 -16.85 -0.10 11.97
C ASP A 68 -17.09 1.31 11.40
N ARG A 69 -16.01 2.09 11.17
CA ARG A 69 -16.12 3.51 10.79
C ARG A 69 -16.13 3.75 9.29
N SER A 70 -15.34 2.98 8.54
CA SER A 70 -15.25 3.14 7.09
C SER A 70 -14.74 1.86 6.43
N ALA A 71 -15.07 1.74 5.15
CA ALA A 71 -14.49 0.77 4.24
C ALA A 71 -14.07 1.49 2.96
N ASP A 72 -13.06 0.98 2.28
CA ASP A 72 -12.61 1.51 0.99
C ASP A 72 -11.98 0.44 0.12
N THR A 73 -11.85 0.78 -1.16
CA THR A 73 -11.07 0.02 -2.13
C THR A 73 -9.98 0.90 -2.72
N THR A 74 -8.82 0.31 -2.95
CA THR A 74 -7.70 0.97 -3.62
C THR A 74 -7.34 0.17 -4.87
N ALA A 75 -7.34 0.83 -6.02
CA ALA A 75 -6.71 0.34 -7.25
C ALA A 75 -5.40 1.12 -7.44
N ARG A 76 -4.25 0.44 -7.54
CA ARG A 76 -2.93 1.07 -7.67
C ARG A 76 -2.12 0.42 -8.78
N VAL A 77 -1.36 1.22 -9.52
CA VAL A 77 -0.38 0.77 -10.51
C VAL A 77 1.01 1.21 -10.07
N ARG A 78 1.95 0.26 -9.95
CA ARG A 78 3.31 0.45 -9.43
C ARG A 78 4.27 -0.65 -9.95
N PRO A 79 5.30 -0.31 -10.75
CA PRO A 79 5.60 1.02 -11.27
C PRO A 79 4.54 1.47 -12.29
N CYS A 80 4.23 2.76 -12.33
CA CYS A 80 3.43 3.34 -13.39
C CYS A 80 4.32 4.08 -14.39
N ARG A 81 4.11 3.84 -15.69
CA ARG A 81 4.81 4.54 -16.76
C ARG A 81 4.15 5.90 -17.00
N ARG A 82 4.96 6.95 -17.04
CA ARG A 82 4.49 8.33 -17.28
C ARG A 82 3.64 8.46 -18.54
N SER A 83 3.99 7.74 -19.60
CA SER A 83 3.25 7.73 -20.87
C SER A 83 1.81 7.23 -20.74
N LEU A 84 1.49 6.44 -19.72
CA LEU A 84 0.16 5.89 -19.46
C LEU A 84 -0.70 6.80 -18.58
N LEU A 85 -0.14 7.89 -18.05
CA LEU A 85 -0.86 8.80 -17.16
C LEU A 85 -1.51 9.97 -17.91
N SER A 86 -1.40 10.07 -19.23
CA SER A 86 -1.75 11.28 -20.01
C SER A 86 -3.15 11.84 -19.76
N GLY A 87 -4.15 11.02 -19.41
CA GLY A 87 -5.48 11.50 -19.00
C GLY A 87 -5.60 11.95 -17.53
N TYR A 88 -4.76 11.42 -16.64
CA TYR A 88 -4.78 11.67 -15.20
C TYR A 88 -3.74 12.69 -14.72
N LEU A 89 -2.75 13.04 -15.57
CA LEU A 89 -1.74 14.07 -15.28
C LEU A 89 -2.30 15.49 -15.31
N HIS A 90 -3.42 15.71 -16.01
CA HIS A 90 -4.01 17.03 -16.22
C HIS A 90 -5.31 17.26 -15.44
N ALA A 91 -5.93 16.20 -14.92
CA ALA A 91 -7.10 16.31 -14.06
C ALA A 91 -6.64 16.69 -12.64
N SER A 92 -7.03 17.89 -12.19
CA SER A 92 -6.88 18.32 -10.80
C SER A 92 -7.63 17.34 -9.89
N GLY A 93 -7.07 16.99 -8.73
CA GLY A 93 -7.57 15.94 -7.81
C GLY A 93 -8.98 16.11 -7.21
N HIS A 94 -9.81 16.99 -7.77
CA HIS A 94 -11.15 17.33 -7.28
C HIS A 94 -12.26 17.32 -8.34
N GLU A 95 -11.99 17.00 -9.61
CA GLU A 95 -13.03 17.06 -10.66
C GLU A 95 -13.82 15.75 -10.89
N ALA A 96 -13.43 14.64 -10.26
CA ALA A 96 -14.23 13.41 -10.27
C ALA A 96 -14.94 13.25 -8.91
N GLU A 97 -16.26 13.49 -8.88
CA GLU A 97 -17.14 13.63 -7.69
C GLU A 97 -17.20 12.47 -6.67
N SER A 98 -16.25 11.53 -6.67
CA SER A 98 -16.07 10.56 -5.57
C SER A 98 -14.68 9.93 -5.50
N ALA A 99 -13.85 10.09 -6.53
CA ALA A 99 -12.64 9.31 -6.75
C ALA A 99 -11.39 10.14 -6.44
N HIS A 100 -10.65 9.79 -5.38
CA HIS A 100 -9.36 10.41 -5.11
C HIS A 100 -8.26 9.69 -5.89
N VAL A 101 -7.73 10.35 -6.93
CA VAL A 101 -6.54 9.91 -7.68
C VAL A 101 -5.30 10.60 -7.11
N ASP A 102 -4.33 9.78 -6.69
CA ASP A 102 -3.05 10.21 -6.13
C ASP A 102 -1.91 9.71 -7.03
N VAL A 103 -1.01 10.62 -7.42
CA VAL A 103 0.20 10.34 -8.22
C VAL A 103 1.42 10.61 -7.37
N GLU A 104 2.17 9.56 -7.04
CA GLU A 104 3.26 9.62 -6.06
C GLU A 104 4.56 9.02 -6.61
N ALA A 105 5.67 9.36 -5.98
CA ALA A 105 6.90 8.59 -6.07
C ALA A 105 7.09 7.81 -4.78
N ASP A 106 7.11 6.48 -4.87
CA ASP A 106 7.45 5.59 -3.76
C ASP A 106 8.97 5.39 -3.73
N TRP A 107 9.61 5.83 -2.65
CA TRP A 107 11.04 5.65 -2.42
C TRP A 107 11.25 4.66 -1.28
N SER A 108 12.05 3.63 -1.53
CA SER A 108 12.45 2.66 -0.50
C SER A 108 13.88 2.25 -0.77
N ALA A 109 14.79 2.63 0.12
CA ALA A 109 16.24 2.57 -0.10
C ALA A 109 16.63 3.20 -1.46
N ASP A 110 17.30 2.44 -2.32
CA ASP A 110 17.72 2.86 -3.66
C ASP A 110 16.57 2.80 -4.70
N ARG A 111 15.49 2.09 -4.39
CA ARG A 111 14.36 1.91 -5.30
C ARG A 111 13.43 3.11 -5.30
N ARG A 112 13.41 3.82 -6.43
CA ARG A 112 12.53 4.97 -6.69
C ARG A 112 11.57 4.64 -7.84
N VAL A 113 10.28 4.51 -7.54
CA VAL A 113 9.27 4.19 -8.57
C VAL A 113 8.07 5.14 -8.49
N MET A 114 7.51 5.49 -9.63
CA MET A 114 6.24 6.20 -9.69
C MET A 114 5.10 5.22 -9.44
N ALA A 115 4.08 5.66 -8.71
CA ALA A 115 2.85 4.94 -8.50
C ALA A 115 1.67 5.88 -8.71
N VAL A 116 0.56 5.32 -9.17
CA VAL A 116 -0.71 6.01 -9.23
C VAL A 116 -1.77 5.15 -8.56
N SER A 117 -2.63 5.76 -7.75
CA SER A 117 -3.74 5.04 -7.12
C SER A 117 -5.04 5.82 -7.16
N MET A 118 -6.14 5.08 -7.28
CA MET A 118 -7.49 5.56 -7.11
C MET A 118 -8.13 4.86 -5.90
N THR A 119 -8.54 5.64 -4.91
CA THR A 119 -9.24 5.14 -3.72
C THR A 119 -10.70 5.55 -3.76
N GLU A 120 -11.58 4.58 -3.47
CA GLU A 120 -13.03 4.78 -3.40
C GLU A 120 -13.55 4.36 -2.04
N SER A 121 -14.32 5.25 -1.40
CA SER A 121 -14.95 4.99 -0.12
C SER A 121 -16.23 4.18 -0.29
N HIS A 122 -16.48 3.30 0.66
CA HIS A 122 -17.67 2.47 0.72
C HIS A 122 -18.37 2.61 2.08
N PRO A 123 -19.69 2.33 2.15
CA PRO A 123 -20.38 2.26 3.43
C PRO A 123 -19.67 1.29 4.40
N PRO A 124 -19.65 1.59 5.71
CA PRO A 124 -19.03 0.71 6.70
C PRO A 124 -19.57 -0.72 6.63
N GLY A 125 -18.67 -1.71 6.77
CA GLY A 125 -19.01 -3.13 6.73
C GLY A 125 -19.37 -3.70 5.35
N SER A 126 -19.29 -2.90 4.27
CA SER A 126 -19.50 -3.36 2.89
C SER A 126 -18.53 -4.46 2.48
N VAL A 127 -17.24 -4.28 2.75
CA VAL A 127 -16.18 -5.26 2.48
C VAL A 127 -16.45 -6.56 3.24
N ARG A 128 -16.66 -6.49 4.56
CA ARG A 128 -17.01 -7.66 5.39
C ARG A 128 -18.24 -8.37 4.86
N ARG A 129 -19.29 -7.63 4.50
CA ARG A 129 -20.52 -8.20 3.96
C ARG A 129 -20.23 -9.06 2.74
N VAL A 130 -19.61 -8.48 1.70
CA VAL A 130 -19.29 -9.19 0.46
C VAL A 130 -18.41 -10.41 0.72
N LEU A 131 -17.34 -10.27 1.50
CA LEU A 131 -16.43 -11.39 1.75
C LEU A 131 -17.06 -12.50 2.60
N SER A 132 -17.84 -12.16 3.62
CA SER A 132 -18.48 -13.15 4.53
C SER A 132 -19.58 -13.96 3.85
N THR A 133 -20.25 -13.41 2.82
CA THR A 133 -21.27 -14.12 2.05
C THR A 133 -20.69 -14.91 0.87
N GLY A 134 -19.37 -14.97 0.73
CA GLY A 134 -18.71 -15.56 -0.44
C GLY A 134 -18.97 -14.80 -1.74
N GLY A 135 -19.32 -13.51 -1.65
CA GLY A 135 -19.57 -12.66 -2.80
C GLY A 135 -18.28 -12.33 -3.56
N PRO A 136 -18.37 -11.98 -4.85
CA PRO A 136 -17.20 -11.69 -5.67
C PRO A 136 -16.56 -10.35 -5.24
N PRO A 137 -15.26 -10.31 -4.92
CA PRO A 137 -14.59 -9.08 -4.51
C PRO A 137 -14.60 -8.02 -5.63
N ASP A 138 -14.71 -8.45 -6.88
CA ASP A 138 -14.90 -7.60 -8.07
C ASP A 138 -16.03 -6.59 -7.93
N SER A 139 -17.09 -6.96 -7.22
CA SER A 139 -18.29 -6.12 -7.04
C SER A 139 -18.01 -4.84 -6.24
N LEU A 140 -16.92 -4.80 -5.48
CA LEU A 140 -16.52 -3.64 -4.69
C LEU A 140 -15.72 -2.61 -5.50
N PHE A 141 -15.22 -2.96 -6.70
CA PHE A 141 -14.46 -2.04 -7.54
C PHE A 141 -15.38 -1.30 -8.51
N THR A 142 -15.39 0.04 -8.40
CA THR A 142 -16.29 0.90 -9.17
C THR A 142 -15.95 0.90 -10.66
N ALA A 143 -16.91 1.32 -11.49
CA ALA A 143 -16.65 1.54 -12.92
C ALA A 143 -15.52 2.56 -13.16
N ALA A 144 -15.36 3.54 -12.27
CA ALA A 144 -14.27 4.52 -12.33
C ALA A 144 -12.90 3.86 -12.10
N GLN A 145 -12.76 3.03 -11.07
CA GLN A 145 -11.52 2.28 -10.81
C GLN A 145 -11.17 1.31 -11.95
N ARG A 146 -12.18 0.68 -12.57
CA ARG A 146 -12.00 -0.19 -13.74
C ARG A 146 -11.45 0.59 -14.93
N ARG A 147 -12.04 1.75 -15.27
CA ARG A 147 -11.53 2.65 -16.32
C ARG A 147 -10.13 3.16 -16.02
N PHE A 148 -9.87 3.50 -14.76
CA PHE A 148 -8.56 3.92 -14.29
C PHE A 148 -7.48 2.86 -14.55
N LEU A 149 -7.75 1.59 -14.24
CA LEU A 149 -6.80 0.51 -14.53
C LEU A 149 -6.61 0.28 -16.03
N THR A 150 -7.69 0.34 -16.83
CA THR A 150 -7.60 0.25 -18.29
C THR A 150 -6.69 1.32 -18.88
N ALA A 151 -6.66 2.52 -18.31
CA ALA A 151 -5.82 3.62 -18.78
C ALA A 151 -4.37 3.50 -18.28
N CYS A 152 -4.17 3.11 -17.02
CA CYS A 152 -2.87 3.24 -16.35
C CYS A 152 -2.03 1.95 -16.32
N ALA A 153 -2.64 0.77 -16.49
CA ALA A 153 -1.94 -0.51 -16.40
C ALA A 153 -1.48 -1.01 -17.78
N ASP A 154 -0.29 -1.63 -17.83
CA ASP A 154 0.22 -2.27 -19.06
C ASP A 154 -0.59 -3.52 -19.46
N ARG A 155 -1.39 -4.08 -18.54
CA ARG A 155 -2.21 -5.27 -18.74
C ARG A 155 -3.63 -5.04 -18.24
N ALA A 156 -4.60 -5.57 -18.99
CA ALA A 156 -6.00 -5.55 -18.57
C ALA A 156 -6.21 -6.38 -17.29
N THR A 157 -6.88 -5.78 -16.31
CA THR A 157 -7.27 -6.45 -15.07
C THR A 157 -8.46 -7.39 -15.32
N PRO A 158 -8.38 -8.68 -14.96
CA PRO A 158 -9.39 -9.68 -15.23
C PRO A 158 -10.47 -9.65 -14.15
N PHE A 159 -11.25 -8.57 -14.14
CA PHE A 159 -12.41 -8.51 -13.26
C PHE A 159 -13.41 -9.63 -13.63
N GLY A 160 -13.89 -10.35 -12.63
CA GLY A 160 -14.72 -11.55 -12.73
C GLY A 160 -14.01 -12.82 -12.26
N SER A 161 -12.70 -12.75 -12.02
CA SER A 161 -11.89 -13.86 -11.51
C SER A 161 -10.94 -13.44 -10.38
N LEU A 162 -11.29 -12.40 -9.62
CA LEU A 162 -10.46 -11.96 -8.50
C LEU A 162 -10.72 -12.81 -7.25
N THR A 163 -9.64 -13.16 -6.55
CA THR A 163 -9.69 -13.77 -5.22
C THR A 163 -9.16 -12.77 -4.20
N ALA A 164 -9.86 -12.63 -3.07
CA ALA A 164 -9.41 -11.78 -1.96
C ALA A 164 -8.59 -12.59 -0.95
N PHE A 165 -7.33 -12.19 -0.76
CA PHE A 165 -6.38 -12.78 0.17
C PHE A 165 -6.25 -11.94 1.44
N GLY A 166 -6.41 -12.57 2.60
CA GLY A 166 -6.38 -11.91 3.91
C GLY A 166 -7.30 -12.56 4.95
N PRO A 167 -7.59 -11.86 6.05
CA PRO A 167 -7.20 -10.47 6.32
C PRO A 167 -5.72 -10.35 6.74
N VAL A 168 -5.10 -9.25 6.33
CA VAL A 168 -3.97 -8.67 7.06
C VAL A 168 -4.54 -7.75 8.13
N HIS A 169 -4.13 -7.95 9.38
CA HIS A 169 -4.45 -7.06 10.48
C HIS A 169 -3.39 -5.96 10.56
N ALA A 170 -3.79 -4.71 10.38
CA ALA A 170 -2.89 -3.58 10.53
C ALA A 170 -3.28 -2.68 11.70
N ARG A 171 -2.27 -2.08 12.33
CA ARG A 171 -2.41 -0.96 13.25
C ARG A 171 -1.62 0.22 12.71
N TRP A 172 -2.27 1.36 12.56
CA TRP A 172 -1.71 2.56 11.93
C TRP A 172 -1.64 3.75 12.90
N TRP A 173 -0.52 4.45 12.90
CA TRP A 173 -0.30 5.72 13.59
C TRP A 173 0.12 6.77 12.55
N PRO A 174 -0.76 7.70 12.16
CA PRO A 174 -0.52 8.61 11.01
C PRO A 174 0.62 9.62 11.21
N GLU A 175 0.86 10.05 12.44
CA GLU A 175 1.75 11.17 12.77
C GLU A 175 2.54 10.89 14.05
N LEU A 176 3.10 9.69 14.14
CA LEU A 176 3.96 9.31 15.26
C LEU A 176 5.27 10.11 15.18
N MET A 177 5.58 10.85 16.25
CA MET A 177 6.81 11.62 16.33
C MET A 177 7.99 10.71 16.72
N TRP A 178 8.93 10.52 15.80
CA TRP A 178 10.13 9.71 16.02
C TRP A 178 11.38 10.50 15.64
N SER A 179 12.35 10.62 16.55
CA SER A 179 13.60 11.38 16.30
C SER A 179 13.35 12.82 15.79
N ARG A 180 12.30 13.50 16.30
CA ARG A 180 11.82 14.83 15.85
C ARG A 180 11.28 14.86 14.41
N MET A 181 10.98 13.70 13.84
CA MET A 181 10.38 13.53 12.52
C MET A 181 8.98 12.92 12.67
N PRO A 182 7.93 13.57 12.13
CA PRO A 182 6.62 12.94 12.05
C PRO A 182 6.65 11.84 11.00
N LEU A 183 6.24 10.64 11.39
CA LEU A 183 6.15 9.46 10.54
C LEU A 183 4.75 8.85 10.63
N SER A 184 4.28 8.31 9.52
CA SER A 184 3.28 7.27 9.54
C SER A 184 3.94 5.94 9.91
N VAL A 185 3.38 5.23 10.87
CA VAL A 185 3.82 3.89 11.25
C VAL A 185 2.68 2.93 11.05
N GLU A 186 2.95 1.79 10.41
CA GLU A 186 1.99 0.70 10.33
C GLU A 186 2.62 -0.62 10.74
N ARG A 187 1.99 -1.34 11.69
CA ARG A 187 2.32 -2.74 11.95
C ARG A 187 1.31 -3.62 11.24
N TRP A 188 1.78 -4.61 10.49
CA TRP A 188 0.97 -5.53 9.71
C TRP A 188 1.24 -6.96 10.17
N VAL A 189 0.18 -7.71 10.46
CA VAL A 189 0.27 -9.09 10.93
C VAL A 189 -0.74 -9.96 10.17
N ALA A 190 -0.30 -11.13 9.71
CA ALA A 190 -1.18 -12.15 9.15
C ALA A 190 -0.66 -13.56 9.45
N THR A 191 -1.58 -14.51 9.46
CA THR A 191 -1.29 -15.94 9.57
C THR A 191 -1.97 -16.64 8.40
N ALA A 192 -1.22 -17.41 7.62
CA ALA A 192 -1.73 -18.24 6.53
C ALA A 192 -2.48 -19.46 7.07
N SER A 193 -3.25 -20.12 6.19
CA SER A 193 -3.90 -21.40 6.49
C SER A 193 -2.91 -22.51 6.86
N SER A 194 -1.67 -22.44 6.33
CA SER A 194 -0.56 -23.33 6.69
C SER A 194 -0.02 -23.10 8.12
N GLY A 195 -0.47 -22.05 8.82
CA GLY A 195 0.05 -21.64 10.12
C GLY A 195 1.27 -20.73 10.05
N ALA A 196 1.85 -20.52 8.85
CA ALA A 196 2.92 -19.55 8.64
C ALA A 196 2.45 -18.14 9.05
N ARG A 197 3.31 -17.38 9.72
CA ARG A 197 2.99 -16.03 10.21
C ARG A 197 3.97 -15.01 9.66
N LEU A 198 3.46 -13.85 9.26
CA LEU A 198 4.22 -12.68 8.91
C LEU A 198 3.85 -11.51 9.83
N ASP A 199 4.86 -10.79 10.33
CA ASP A 199 4.73 -9.64 11.22
C ASP A 199 5.77 -8.60 10.80
N VAL A 200 5.32 -7.47 10.28
CA VAL A 200 6.19 -6.43 9.72
C VAL A 200 5.76 -5.05 10.19
N VAL A 201 6.71 -4.13 10.20
CA VAL A 201 6.50 -2.72 10.54
C VAL A 201 6.95 -1.88 9.37
N GLU A 202 6.10 -1.00 8.87
CA GLU A 202 6.47 0.00 7.88
C GLU A 202 6.48 1.38 8.52
N LEU A 203 7.56 2.11 8.28
CA LEU A 203 7.66 3.54 8.51
C LEU A 203 7.47 4.22 7.16
N SER A 204 6.61 5.23 7.10
CA SER A 204 6.49 6.07 5.92
C SER A 204 6.38 7.56 6.23
N ARG A 205 6.81 8.38 5.27
CA ARG A 205 6.66 9.83 5.33
C ARG A 205 6.37 10.38 3.95
N ARG A 206 5.29 11.14 3.82
CA ARG A 206 5.00 11.94 2.63
C ARG A 206 5.72 13.28 2.73
N VAL A 207 6.41 13.66 1.67
CA VAL A 207 7.15 14.93 1.56
C VAL A 207 7.04 15.50 0.15
N ASP A 208 7.24 16.81 0.04
CA ASP A 208 7.35 17.47 -1.26
C ASP A 208 8.60 17.01 -2.01
N ARG A 209 8.52 16.99 -3.33
CA ARG A 209 9.63 16.58 -4.21
C ARG A 209 10.93 17.32 -3.92
N GLN A 210 10.87 18.63 -3.65
CA GLN A 210 12.05 19.46 -3.43
C GLN A 210 12.81 19.11 -2.14
N GLY A 211 12.15 18.47 -1.16
CA GLY A 211 12.75 18.07 0.12
C GLY A 211 12.99 16.56 0.28
N ALA A 212 12.63 15.75 -0.73
CA ALA A 212 12.58 14.31 -0.60
C ALA A 212 13.93 13.65 -0.27
N GLU A 213 15.01 14.09 -0.92
CA GLU A 213 16.36 13.54 -0.69
C GLU A 213 16.88 13.86 0.71
N ILE A 214 16.70 15.10 1.17
CA ILE A 214 17.08 15.51 2.53
C ILE A 214 16.26 14.73 3.56
N ALA A 215 14.96 14.56 3.34
CA ALA A 215 14.10 13.79 4.24
C ALA A 215 14.47 12.30 4.28
N GLN A 216 14.84 11.71 3.14
CA GLN A 216 15.34 10.33 3.06
C GLN A 216 16.65 10.18 3.87
N LEU A 217 17.64 11.05 3.62
CA LEU A 217 18.90 11.02 4.36
C LEU A 217 18.69 11.20 5.86
N ALA A 218 17.76 12.06 6.27
CA ALA A 218 17.43 12.27 7.68
C ALA A 218 16.78 11.02 8.31
N LEU A 219 15.90 10.33 7.59
CA LEU A 219 15.29 9.07 8.01
C LEU A 219 16.35 7.97 8.17
N GLU A 220 17.18 7.76 7.14
CA GLU A 220 18.24 6.76 7.13
C GLU A 220 19.29 7.04 8.23
N SER A 221 19.73 8.29 8.37
CA SER A 221 20.62 8.70 9.45
C SER A 221 20.00 8.46 10.83
N GLY A 222 18.68 8.65 10.97
CA GLY A 222 17.96 8.33 12.19
C GLY A 222 18.02 6.84 12.54
N LEU A 223 17.84 5.98 11.53
CA LEU A 223 17.92 4.52 11.69
C LEU A 223 19.33 4.09 12.08
N HIS A 224 20.35 4.63 11.41
CA HIS A 224 21.76 4.35 11.74
C HIS A 224 22.12 4.75 13.17
N ARG A 225 21.67 5.91 13.66
CA ARG A 225 21.88 6.34 15.06
C ARG A 225 21.26 5.37 16.07
N CYS A 226 20.23 4.62 15.66
CA CYS A 226 19.60 3.59 16.47
C CYS A 226 20.17 2.17 16.21
N GLY A 227 21.28 2.05 15.47
CA GLY A 227 21.92 0.75 15.19
C GLY A 227 21.10 -0.13 14.24
N VAL A 228 20.35 0.47 13.32
CA VAL A 228 19.69 -0.24 12.21
C VAL A 228 20.20 0.33 10.90
N ASP A 229 20.82 -0.53 10.09
CA ASP A 229 21.15 -0.18 8.71
C ASP A 229 19.89 -0.30 7.83
N PRO A 230 19.50 0.74 7.07
CA PRO A 230 18.43 0.64 6.08
C PRO A 230 18.65 -0.48 5.04
N ALA A 231 19.90 -0.86 4.75
CA ALA A 231 20.21 -2.00 3.88
C ALA A 231 19.80 -3.36 4.49
N ASP A 232 19.82 -3.47 5.83
CA ASP A 232 19.37 -4.67 6.56
C ASP A 232 17.84 -4.73 6.71
N CYS A 233 17.14 -3.68 6.29
CA CYS A 233 15.69 -3.64 6.27
C CYS A 233 15.14 -4.39 5.05
N ASP A 234 13.87 -4.79 5.11
CA ASP A 234 13.23 -5.57 4.05
C ASP A 234 13.06 -4.72 2.79
N GLN A 235 13.80 -5.07 1.73
CA GLN A 235 13.72 -4.40 0.43
C GLN A 235 12.55 -4.90 -0.43
N ILE A 236 11.98 -6.05 -0.07
CA ILE A 236 10.80 -6.62 -0.75
C ILE A 236 9.55 -5.85 -0.28
N PRO A 237 8.75 -5.28 -1.19
CA PRO A 237 7.52 -4.58 -0.83
C PRO A 237 6.59 -5.44 0.03
N LYS A 238 6.06 -4.89 1.14
CA LYS A 238 5.18 -5.61 2.07
C LYS A 238 4.02 -6.35 1.39
N THR A 239 3.42 -5.74 0.36
CA THR A 239 2.33 -6.35 -0.44
C THR A 239 2.73 -7.70 -1.03
N ARG A 240 3.93 -7.80 -1.62
CA ARG A 240 4.43 -9.06 -2.20
C ARG A 240 4.53 -10.14 -1.13
N ARG A 241 5.15 -9.82 0.00
CA ARG A 241 5.35 -10.76 1.11
C ARG A 241 4.03 -11.31 1.66
N PHE A 242 3.01 -10.45 1.81
CA PHE A 242 1.69 -10.90 2.27
C PHE A 242 0.96 -11.73 1.22
N LEU A 243 1.02 -11.38 -0.06
CA LEU A 243 0.44 -12.21 -1.11
C LEU A 243 1.13 -13.57 -1.20
N GLU A 244 2.46 -13.61 -1.20
CA GLU A 244 3.25 -14.86 -1.18
C GLU A 244 2.94 -15.71 0.06
N LEU A 245 2.77 -15.09 1.24
CA LEU A 245 2.32 -15.78 2.45
C LEU A 245 0.96 -16.47 2.25
N PHE A 246 0.01 -15.81 1.58
CA PHE A 246 -1.34 -16.34 1.40
C PHE A 246 -1.48 -17.33 0.24
N THR A 247 -0.60 -17.24 -0.77
CA THR A 247 -0.61 -18.14 -1.95
C THR A 247 0.34 -19.33 -1.81
N ALA A 248 1.21 -19.33 -0.80
CA ALA A 248 2.02 -20.49 -0.46
C ALA A 248 1.11 -21.68 -0.15
N GLN A 249 1.28 -22.77 -0.91
CA GLN A 249 0.61 -24.03 -0.62
C GLN A 249 1.10 -24.58 0.73
N PRO A 250 0.26 -25.32 1.47
CA PRO A 250 0.73 -26.15 2.59
C PRO A 250 1.80 -27.15 2.15
#